data_AF-A0A7Z2ZFJ7-F1
#
_entry.id   AF-A0A7Z2ZFJ7-F1
#
_cell.length_a   1.000
_cell.length_b   1.000
_cell.length_c   1.000
_cell.angle_alpha   90.00
_cell.angle_beta   90.00
_cell.angle_gamma   90.00
#
_symmetry.space_group_name_H-M   'P 1'
#
loop_
_entity.id
_entity.type
_entity.pdbx_description
1 polymer ?
#
loop_
_entity_poly.entity_id
_entity_poly.type
_entity_poly.pdbx_seq_one_letter_code
_entity_poly.pdbx_strand_id
1 'polypeptide(L)'
;MILLLLGAFPTSVYAQNDVPPTWTIRAAIPGKQLLGEWELAKITSQDELMRQAAAAQVGVSRGSSFQIEVKLVNPAGVEMDVTGSSKLLYRPKACLIVTAGGLATLPSIPSSPGTCQPGDPVPFTIIYFDKSAGIAAANMYSMKID
;
A
#
# COMPACT_ATOMS: atom_id res chain seq x y z
N MET A 1 -12.53 -28.35 44.51
CA MET A 1 -12.94 -27.29 43.57
C MET A 1 -11.66 -26.62 43.07
N ILE A 2 -11.24 -26.91 41.84
CA ILE A 2 -9.97 -26.43 41.26
C ILE A 2 -10.29 -25.17 40.44
N LEU A 3 -9.78 -24.01 40.86
CA LEU A 3 -9.84 -22.78 40.07
C LEU A 3 -8.69 -22.78 39.05
N LEU A 4 -9.01 -22.92 37.77
CA LEU A 4 -8.11 -22.66 36.64
C LEU A 4 -8.02 -21.14 36.42
N LEU A 5 -6.93 -20.53 36.86
CA LEU A 5 -6.56 -19.16 36.49
C LEU A 5 -5.95 -19.18 35.08
N LEU A 6 -6.76 -18.88 34.06
CA LEU A 6 -6.25 -18.52 32.73
C LEU A 6 -5.59 -17.14 32.82
N GLY A 7 -4.26 -17.12 32.84
CA GLY A 7 -3.48 -15.90 32.66
C GLY A 7 -3.66 -15.37 31.23
N ALA A 8 -4.33 -14.22 31.11
CA ALA A 8 -4.31 -13.44 29.87
C ALA A 8 -2.94 -12.76 29.75
N PHE A 9 -2.07 -13.27 28.89
CA PHE A 9 -0.88 -12.53 28.49
C PHE A 9 -1.31 -11.34 27.63
N PRO A 10 -0.95 -10.10 27.99
CA PRO A 10 -1.15 -8.97 27.10
C PRO A 10 -0.23 -9.16 25.90
N THR A 11 -0.80 -9.57 24.76
CA THR A 11 -0.11 -9.41 23.48
C THR A 11 -0.06 -7.91 23.20
N SER A 12 1.08 -7.30 23.50
CA SER A 12 1.39 -5.94 23.09
C SER A 12 1.23 -5.86 21.57
N VAL A 13 0.13 -5.28 21.11
CA VAL A 13 -0.02 -4.88 19.71
C VAL A 13 0.81 -3.62 19.56
N TYR A 14 2.06 -3.77 19.10
CA TYR A 14 2.90 -2.64 18.74
C TYR A 14 2.30 -1.96 17.51
N ALA A 15 1.50 -0.92 17.74
CA ALA A 15 0.85 -0.18 16.65
C ALA A 15 1.85 0.65 15.83
N GLN A 16 3.03 0.96 16.37
CA GLN A 16 4.12 1.66 15.68
C GLN A 16 5.41 1.37 16.46
N ASN A 17 6.28 0.55 15.88
CA ASN A 17 7.69 0.53 16.26
C ASN A 17 8.39 1.41 15.22
N ASP A 18 9.11 2.46 15.63
CA ASP A 18 9.82 3.38 14.73
C ASP A 18 10.99 2.70 13.98
N VAL A 19 11.20 1.41 14.23
CA VAL A 19 12.20 0.59 13.55
C VAL A 19 11.74 0.36 12.09
N PRO A 20 12.62 0.64 11.11
CA PRO A 20 12.32 0.39 9.71
C PRO A 20 11.91 -1.07 9.48
N PRO A 21 10.87 -1.34 8.68
CA PRO A 21 10.51 -2.71 8.36
C PRO A 21 11.67 -3.38 7.62
N THR A 22 11.99 -4.60 8.03
CA THR A 22 13.05 -5.42 7.46
C THR A 22 12.85 -5.67 5.96
N TRP A 23 11.59 -5.70 5.52
CA TRP A 23 11.18 -5.84 4.14
C TRP A 23 10.27 -4.69 3.75
N THR A 24 10.41 -4.16 2.54
CA THR A 24 9.56 -3.07 2.05
C THR A 24 8.91 -3.44 0.73
N ILE A 25 7.85 -2.73 0.37
CA ILE A 25 7.19 -2.86 -0.91
C ILE A 25 7.44 -1.59 -1.71
N ARG A 26 7.73 -1.76 -3.00
CA ARG A 26 7.67 -0.70 -4.02
C ARG A 26 6.59 -1.05 -5.02
N ALA A 27 5.86 -0.05 -5.47
CA ALA A 27 4.77 -0.22 -6.42
C ALA A 27 4.92 0.72 -7.59
N ALA A 28 4.45 0.29 -8.74
CA ALA A 28 4.32 1.10 -9.94
C ALA A 28 3.00 0.80 -10.64
N ILE A 29 2.57 1.74 -11.46
CA ILE A 29 1.57 1.55 -12.50
C ILE A 29 2.25 1.85 -13.85
N PRO A 30 1.63 1.52 -15.00
CA PRO A 30 2.28 1.69 -16.30
C PRO A 30 2.90 3.09 -16.48
N GLY A 31 4.23 3.12 -16.59
CA GLY A 31 5.01 4.34 -16.82
C GLY A 31 5.19 5.26 -15.60
N LYS A 32 4.71 4.90 -14.40
CA LYS A 32 4.80 5.75 -13.21
C LYS A 32 5.10 4.95 -11.94
N GLN A 33 6.20 5.30 -11.26
CA GLN A 33 6.45 4.79 -9.91
C GLN A 33 5.51 5.45 -8.91
N LEU A 34 5.00 4.65 -7.97
CA LEU A 34 4.24 5.16 -6.85
C LEU A 34 5.18 5.40 -5.66
N LEU A 35 5.00 6.54 -5.00
CA LEU A 35 5.74 6.86 -3.80
C LEU A 35 4.86 6.52 -2.59
N GLY A 36 5.33 5.57 -1.77
CA GLY A 36 4.61 5.14 -0.58
C GLY A 36 4.90 6.01 0.64
N GLU A 37 4.08 5.86 1.66
CA GLU A 37 4.28 6.55 2.94
C GLU A 37 5.64 6.21 3.56
N TRP A 38 6.11 4.97 3.38
CA TRP A 38 7.43 4.56 3.88
C TRP A 38 8.57 5.34 3.22
N GLU A 39 8.51 5.57 1.92
CA GLU A 39 9.51 6.37 1.21
C GLU A 39 9.44 7.84 1.63
N LEU A 40 8.23 8.38 1.81
CA LEU A 40 8.01 9.75 2.29
C LEU A 40 8.52 9.94 3.72
N ALA A 41 8.31 8.97 4.61
CA ALA A 41 8.71 9.03 6.02
C ALA A 41 10.23 9.12 6.23
N LYS A 42 11.03 8.73 5.22
CA LYS A 42 12.49 8.85 5.26
C LYS A 42 12.99 10.26 4.95
N ILE A 43 12.12 11.13 4.44
CA ILE A 43 12.47 12.49 4.08
C ILE A 43 12.45 13.35 5.34
N THR A 44 13.58 13.95 5.66
CA THR A 44 13.74 14.80 6.86
C THR A 44 13.54 16.29 6.58
N SER A 45 13.63 16.71 5.32
CA SER A 45 13.40 18.10 4.91
C SER A 45 11.93 18.34 4.57
N GLN A 46 11.33 19.37 5.15
CA GLN A 46 9.93 19.71 4.90
C GLN A 46 9.67 20.07 3.43
N ASP A 47 10.54 20.87 2.80
CA ASP A 47 10.37 21.28 1.40
C ASP A 47 10.50 20.07 0.45
N GLU A 48 11.46 19.19 0.73
CA GLU A 48 11.64 17.93 0.01
C GLU A 48 10.39 17.05 0.18
N LEU A 49 9.87 16.91 1.39
CA LEU A 49 8.69 16.11 1.69
C LEU A 49 7.47 16.64 0.94
N MET A 50 7.21 17.95 0.98
CA MET A 50 6.08 18.56 0.29
C MET A 50 6.17 18.38 -1.22
N ARG A 51 7.37 18.54 -1.79
CA ARG A 51 7.62 18.32 -3.23
C ARG A 51 7.36 16.86 -3.61
N GLN A 52 7.90 15.92 -2.84
CA GLN A 52 7.76 14.49 -3.10
C GLN A 52 6.33 14.00 -2.88
N ALA A 53 5.64 14.50 -1.85
CA ALA A 53 4.22 14.21 -1.60
C ALA A 53 3.32 14.74 -2.72
N ALA A 54 3.64 15.91 -3.30
CA ALA A 54 2.94 16.41 -4.48
C ALA A 54 3.21 15.53 -5.71
N ALA A 55 4.46 15.10 -5.91
CA ALA A 55 4.82 14.17 -7.00
C ALA A 55 4.21 12.76 -6.82
N ALA A 56 3.96 12.34 -5.57
CA ALA A 56 3.30 11.08 -5.23
C ALA A 56 1.83 11.03 -5.71
N GLN A 57 1.22 12.17 -6.05
CA GLN A 57 -0.15 12.25 -6.57
C GLN A 57 -0.20 11.82 -8.04
N VAL A 58 0.12 10.57 -8.31
CA VAL A 58 0.04 10.00 -9.64
C VAL A 58 -1.41 10.05 -10.14
N GLY A 59 -1.61 10.84 -11.20
CA GLY A 59 -2.89 10.99 -11.89
C GLY A 59 -3.34 9.71 -12.60
N VAL A 60 -4.60 9.34 -12.36
CA VAL A 60 -5.29 8.18 -12.95
C VAL A 60 -6.70 8.57 -13.37
N SER A 61 -7.07 8.18 -14.59
CA SER A 61 -8.37 8.55 -15.16
C SER A 61 -9.49 7.62 -14.70
N ARG A 62 -10.70 8.15 -14.56
CA ARG A 62 -11.91 7.32 -14.37
C ARG A 62 -12.16 6.43 -15.58
N GLY A 63 -12.72 5.25 -15.32
CA GLY A 63 -12.93 4.21 -16.33
C GLY A 63 -11.66 3.47 -16.74
N SER A 64 -10.48 3.85 -16.23
CA SER A 64 -9.24 3.15 -16.54
C SER A 64 -9.10 1.86 -15.74
N SER A 65 -8.40 0.91 -16.34
CA SER A 65 -7.87 -0.26 -15.64
C SER A 65 -6.38 -0.38 -15.93
N PHE A 66 -5.61 -0.73 -14.91
CA PHE A 66 -4.16 -0.83 -14.99
C PHE A 66 -3.64 -1.90 -14.03
N GLN A 67 -2.55 -2.55 -14.41
CA GLN A 67 -1.87 -3.49 -13.54
C GLN A 67 -1.05 -2.72 -12.49
N ILE A 68 -1.20 -3.08 -11.22
CA ILE A 68 -0.26 -2.66 -10.19
C ILE A 68 0.92 -3.63 -10.25
N GLU A 69 2.09 -3.08 -10.58
CA GLU A 69 3.37 -3.79 -10.52
C GLU A 69 3.93 -3.68 -9.11
N VAL A 70 4.38 -4.80 -8.53
CA VAL A 70 4.81 -4.85 -7.14
C VAL A 70 6.18 -5.50 -7.04
N LYS A 71 7.10 -4.79 -6.39
CA LYS A 71 8.41 -5.30 -6.04
C LYS A 71 8.56 -5.40 -4.54
N LEU A 72 9.01 -6.56 -4.09
CA LEU A 72 9.43 -6.80 -2.73
C LEU A 72 10.92 -6.46 -2.61
N VAL A 73 11.28 -5.66 -1.61
CA VAL A 73 12.67 -5.24 -1.38
C VAL A 73 13.15 -5.86 -0.07
N ASN A 74 14.28 -6.57 -0.15
CA ASN A 74 14.88 -7.23 0.99
C ASN A 74 15.77 -6.27 1.83
N PRO A 75 16.29 -6.70 2.99
CA PRO A 75 17.15 -5.85 3.84
C PRO A 75 18.42 -5.34 3.16
N ALA A 76 18.93 -6.07 2.16
CA ALA A 76 20.10 -5.68 1.38
C ALA A 76 19.75 -4.71 0.22
N GLY A 77 18.48 -4.33 0.07
CA GLY A 77 18.00 -3.45 -1.00
C GLY A 77 17.75 -4.16 -2.34
N VAL A 78 17.83 -5.49 -2.39
CA VAL A 78 17.55 -6.25 -3.62
C VAL A 78 16.06 -6.30 -3.87
N GLU A 79 15.67 -5.94 -5.08
CA GLU A 79 14.27 -5.96 -5.54
C GLU A 79 13.94 -7.30 -6.21
N MET A 80 12.76 -7.83 -5.89
CA MET A 80 12.18 -9.01 -6.53
C MET A 80 10.78 -8.66 -7.02
N ASP A 81 10.50 -8.94 -8.29
CA ASP A 81 9.14 -8.81 -8.82
C ASP A 81 8.24 -9.87 -8.21
N VAL A 82 7.15 -9.42 -7.60
CA VAL A 82 6.12 -10.26 -6.98
C VAL A 82 4.73 -9.95 -7.55
N THR A 83 4.66 -9.24 -8.68
CA THR A 83 3.41 -8.89 -9.36
C THR A 83 2.53 -10.12 -9.59
N GLY A 84 1.26 -10.02 -9.20
CA GLY A 84 0.30 -11.13 -9.33
C GLY A 84 0.53 -12.32 -8.38
N SER A 85 1.50 -12.23 -7.47
CA SER A 85 1.73 -13.27 -6.47
C SER A 85 0.49 -13.48 -5.58
N SER A 86 0.13 -14.73 -5.31
CA SER A 86 -0.94 -15.09 -4.37
C SER A 86 -0.64 -14.72 -2.90
N LYS A 87 0.59 -14.28 -2.62
CA LYS A 87 1.05 -13.79 -1.32
C LYS A 87 0.76 -12.29 -1.14
N LEU A 88 0.26 -11.62 -2.17
CA LEU A 88 -0.15 -10.22 -2.11
C LEU A 88 -1.60 -10.09 -1.67
N LEU A 89 -1.85 -9.07 -0.86
CA LEU A 89 -3.18 -8.62 -0.47
C LEU A 89 -3.27 -7.11 -0.74
N TYR A 90 -4.29 -6.72 -1.47
CA TYR A 90 -4.60 -5.32 -1.75
C TYR A 90 -5.77 -4.87 -0.88
N ARG A 91 -5.64 -3.69 -0.26
CA ARG A 91 -6.68 -3.06 0.57
C ARG A 91 -7.04 -1.70 -0.03
N PRO A 92 -7.74 -1.66 -1.17
CA PRO A 92 -8.14 -0.40 -1.76
C PRO A 92 -9.16 0.33 -0.87
N LYS A 93 -9.15 1.66 -0.96
CA LYS A 93 -10.13 2.55 -0.35
C LYS A 93 -10.79 3.40 -1.43
N ALA A 94 -11.75 4.23 -1.02
CA ALA A 94 -12.56 5.05 -1.92
C ALA A 94 -13.23 4.18 -3.00
N CYS A 95 -13.16 4.58 -4.27
CA CYS A 95 -13.77 3.87 -5.40
C CYS A 95 -12.83 2.90 -6.13
N LEU A 96 -11.57 2.75 -5.69
CA LEU A 96 -10.64 1.85 -6.36
C LEU A 96 -11.07 0.40 -6.12
N ILE A 97 -11.15 -0.38 -7.20
CA ILE A 97 -11.37 -1.82 -7.14
C ILE A 97 -10.07 -2.48 -7.54
N VAL A 98 -9.61 -3.46 -6.78
CA VAL A 98 -8.38 -4.22 -7.10
C VAL A 98 -8.68 -5.70 -6.99
N THR A 99 -8.37 -6.45 -8.05
CA THR A 99 -8.48 -7.90 -8.06
C THR A 99 -7.34 -8.55 -7.28
N ALA A 100 -7.45 -9.85 -6.97
CA ALA A 100 -6.36 -10.59 -6.30
C ALA A 100 -5.04 -10.58 -7.11
N GLY A 101 -5.11 -10.50 -8.44
CA GLY A 101 -3.94 -10.41 -9.31
C GLY A 101 -3.33 -9.00 -9.42
N GLY A 102 -3.89 -8.00 -8.74
CA GLY A 102 -3.39 -6.62 -8.78
C GLY A 102 -3.88 -5.79 -9.96
N LEU A 103 -4.82 -6.29 -10.78
CA LEU A 103 -5.51 -5.45 -11.75
C LEU A 103 -6.43 -4.49 -11.00
N ALA A 104 -6.15 -3.19 -11.14
CA ALA A 104 -6.89 -2.10 -10.51
C ALA A 104 -7.79 -1.40 -11.52
N THR A 105 -8.99 -1.02 -11.08
CA THR A 105 -10.00 -0.35 -11.89
C THR A 105 -10.59 0.82 -11.12
N LEU A 106 -10.63 1.99 -11.75
CA LEU A 106 -11.44 3.12 -11.32
C LEU A 106 -12.74 3.14 -12.12
N PRO A 107 -13.92 3.01 -11.49
CA PRO A 107 -15.19 3.06 -12.19
C PRO A 107 -15.37 4.35 -13.00
N SER A 108 -16.01 4.26 -14.17
CA SER A 108 -16.29 5.41 -15.04
C SER A 108 -17.45 6.28 -14.53
N ILE A 109 -18.40 5.67 -13.81
CA ILE A 109 -19.59 6.34 -13.30
C ILE A 109 -19.43 6.57 -11.80
N PRO A 110 -19.60 7.81 -11.29
CA PRO A 110 -19.71 8.02 -9.85
C PRO A 110 -20.94 7.27 -9.35
N SER A 111 -20.73 6.20 -8.59
CA SER A 111 -21.81 5.29 -8.18
C SER A 111 -22.78 5.88 -7.14
N SER A 112 -22.57 7.13 -6.71
CA SER A 112 -23.50 7.93 -5.89
C SER A 112 -22.98 9.38 -5.79
N PRO A 113 -23.81 10.39 -5.51
CA PRO A 113 -23.33 11.66 -4.97
C PRO A 113 -22.40 11.39 -3.77
N GLY A 114 -21.18 11.95 -3.78
CA GLY A 114 -20.13 11.69 -2.78
C GLY A 114 -19.11 10.60 -3.15
N THR A 115 -19.18 9.98 -4.33
CA THR A 115 -18.12 9.07 -4.81
C THR A 115 -17.06 9.82 -5.61
N CYS A 116 -15.78 9.54 -5.33
CA CYS A 116 -14.59 9.80 -6.16
C CYS A 116 -14.72 10.85 -7.27
N GLN A 117 -14.38 12.08 -6.94
CA GLN A 117 -14.33 13.22 -7.83
C GLN A 117 -12.93 13.43 -8.40
N PRO A 118 -12.79 14.09 -9.56
CA PRO A 118 -11.50 14.61 -10.00
C PRO A 118 -10.82 15.42 -8.89
N GLY A 119 -9.54 15.16 -8.67
CA GLY A 119 -8.75 15.73 -7.58
C GLY A 119 -8.77 14.92 -6.28
N ASP A 120 -9.72 13.99 -6.10
CA ASP A 120 -9.78 13.19 -4.87
C ASP A 120 -8.57 12.25 -4.77
N PRO A 121 -8.01 12.06 -3.55
CA PRO A 121 -7.00 11.05 -3.31
C PRO A 121 -7.62 9.65 -3.36
N VAL A 122 -6.86 8.72 -3.92
CA VAL A 122 -7.23 7.30 -4.01
C VAL A 122 -6.20 6.48 -3.23
N PRO A 123 -6.35 6.35 -1.89
CA PRO A 123 -5.41 5.60 -1.09
C PRO A 123 -5.65 4.09 -1.21
N PHE A 124 -4.57 3.32 -1.14
CA PHE A 124 -4.63 1.87 -1.05
C PHE A 124 -3.38 1.32 -0.36
N THR A 125 -3.54 0.20 0.33
CA THR A 125 -2.42 -0.50 0.98
C THR A 125 -2.11 -1.78 0.20
N ILE A 126 -0.82 -2.05 0.01
CA ILE A 126 -0.33 -3.35 -0.46
C ILE A 126 0.32 -4.06 0.72
N ILE A 127 -0.01 -5.33 0.91
CA ILE A 127 0.57 -6.20 1.93
C ILE A 127 1.13 -7.42 1.21
N TYR A 128 2.36 -7.80 1.55
CA TYR A 128 2.97 -9.06 1.15
C TYR A 128 3.18 -9.91 2.39
N PHE A 129 2.71 -11.16 2.37
CA PHE A 129 2.92 -12.08 3.48
C PHE A 129 3.28 -13.48 2.97
N ASP A 130 4.47 -13.94 3.37
CA ASP A 130 4.94 -15.30 3.14
C ASP A 130 5.27 -15.97 4.48
N LYS A 131 4.33 -16.74 4.99
CA LYS A 131 4.51 -17.50 6.22
C LYS A 131 5.68 -18.50 6.13
N SER A 132 5.90 -19.10 4.96
CA SER A 132 6.92 -20.14 4.78
C SER A 132 8.33 -19.58 4.82
N ALA A 133 8.52 -18.36 4.31
CA ALA A 133 9.79 -17.63 4.34
C ALA A 133 9.92 -16.68 5.54
N GLY A 134 8.87 -16.52 6.36
CA GLY A 134 8.85 -15.56 7.46
C GLY A 134 8.88 -14.09 7.02
N ILE A 135 8.35 -13.78 5.83
CA ILE A 135 8.40 -12.44 5.26
C ILE A 135 7.05 -11.74 5.44
N ALA A 136 7.09 -10.51 5.95
CA ALA A 136 5.94 -9.61 5.98
C ALA A 136 6.40 -8.21 5.57
N ALA A 137 5.65 -7.58 4.67
CA ALA A 137 5.86 -6.20 4.29
C ALA A 137 4.51 -5.54 4.00
N ALA A 138 4.39 -4.25 4.32
CA ALA A 138 3.21 -3.46 3.99
C ALA A 138 3.65 -2.03 3.66
N ASN A 139 2.98 -1.42 2.69
CA ASN A 139 3.17 0.00 2.38
C ASN A 139 1.84 0.59 1.89
N MET A 140 1.61 1.87 2.17
CA MET A 140 0.45 2.61 1.70
C MET A 140 0.85 3.57 0.60
N TYR A 141 0.03 3.62 -0.45
CA TYR A 141 0.19 4.50 -1.60
C TYR A 141 -1.07 5.32 -1.77
N SER A 142 -0.94 6.46 -2.44
CA SER A 142 -2.09 7.23 -2.90
C SER A 142 -1.89 7.60 -4.37
N MET A 143 -2.98 7.57 -5.12
CA MET A 143 -3.08 8.17 -6.44
C MET A 143 -4.02 9.39 -6.36
N LYS A 144 -4.20 10.10 -7.46
CA LYS A 144 -5.19 11.17 -7.59
C LYS A 144 -6.03 10.95 -8.83
N ILE A 145 -7.32 11.21 -8.73
CA ILE A 145 -8.22 11.13 -9.89
C ILE A 145 -7.99 12.34 -10.79
N ASP A 146 -7.72 12.08 -12.07
CA ASP A 146 -7.66 13.12 -13.12
C ASP A 146 -9.07 13.44 -13.67
#